data_AF-A0A7X9TAD4-F1
#
_entry.id   AF-A0A7X9TAD4-F1
#
_cell.length_a   1.000
_cell.length_b   1.000
_cell.length_c   1.000
_cell.angle_alpha   90.00
_cell.angle_beta   90.00
_cell.angle_gamma   90.00
#
_symmetry.space_group_name_H-M   'P 1'
#
loop_
_entity.id
_entity.type
_entity.pdbx_description
1 polymer ?
#
loop_
_entity_poly.entity_id
_entity_poly.type
_entity_poly.pdbx_seq_one_letter_code
_entity_poly.pdbx_strand_id
1 'polypeptide(L)'
;MAAIAHTQGAAGAPDERELAYRALVRATRGLGLPQEFAYVMSGELKSAKAMRQMTTYLMSARPGSVEEVVDEMLAIVQNRNTWIEHQMREQSNARITAWYNRPDRPREDFDDPEDIL
;
A
#
# COMPACT_ATOMS: atom_id res chain seq x y z
N MET A 1 14.42 19.22 -17.80
CA MET A 1 13.68 19.14 -16.52
C MET A 1 12.29 18.58 -16.80
N ALA A 2 12.07 17.30 -16.53
CA ALA A 2 10.79 16.65 -16.81
C ALA A 2 9.73 17.14 -15.81
N ALA A 3 8.78 17.92 -16.29
CA ALA A 3 7.62 18.33 -15.51
C ALA A 3 6.71 17.11 -15.33
N ILE A 4 6.42 16.78 -14.08
CA ILE A 4 5.52 15.70 -13.69
C ILE A 4 4.11 16.15 -14.09
N ALA A 5 3.54 15.51 -15.10
CA ALA A 5 2.18 15.76 -15.54
C ALA A 5 1.20 15.31 -14.46
N HIS A 6 0.83 16.23 -13.56
CA HIS A 6 -0.39 16.09 -12.78
C HIS A 6 -1.56 16.13 -13.76
N THR A 7 -2.09 14.95 -14.07
CA THR A 7 -3.35 14.79 -14.80
C THR A 7 -4.44 15.49 -14.01
N GLN A 8 -4.83 16.68 -14.46
CA GLN A 8 -6.02 17.36 -13.97
C GLN A 8 -7.23 16.66 -14.60
N GLY A 9 -8.00 15.95 -13.77
CA GLY A 9 -9.31 15.44 -14.16
C GLY A 9 -10.26 16.59 -14.44
N ALA A 10 -10.90 16.56 -15.62
CA ALA A 10 -11.92 17.50 -16.05
C ALA A 10 -13.08 17.56 -15.03
N ALA A 11 -13.71 18.73 -14.88
CA ALA A 11 -14.78 18.97 -13.92
C ALA A 11 -15.93 17.93 -14.04
N GLY A 12 -16.05 17.03 -13.06
CA GLY A 12 -17.13 16.05 -12.96
C GLY A 12 -16.70 14.78 -12.20
N ALA A 13 -17.27 14.59 -11.01
CA ALA A 13 -17.01 13.50 -10.03
C ALA A 13 -15.67 13.59 -9.27
N PRO A 14 -15.70 13.56 -7.91
CA PRO A 14 -14.49 13.50 -7.11
C PRO A 14 -13.74 12.16 -7.31
N ASP A 15 -12.41 12.25 -7.37
CA ASP A 15 -11.50 11.08 -7.41
C ASP A 15 -11.79 10.12 -6.24
N GLU A 16 -11.53 8.83 -6.43
CA GLU A 16 -11.79 7.77 -5.45
C GLU A 16 -11.08 8.06 -4.11
N ARG A 17 -9.88 8.63 -4.19
CA ARG A 17 -9.10 9.03 -3.02
C ARG A 17 -9.76 10.18 -2.27
N GLU A 18 -10.28 11.17 -2.98
CA GLU A 18 -11.00 12.30 -2.40
C GLU A 18 -12.30 11.85 -1.73
N LEU A 19 -13.04 10.93 -2.36
CA LEU A 19 -14.22 10.31 -1.75
C LEU A 19 -13.88 9.57 -0.46
N ALA A 20 -12.83 8.76 -0.47
CA ALA A 20 -12.37 8.04 0.70
C ALA A 20 -11.89 8.98 1.81
N TYR A 21 -11.18 10.06 1.47
CA TYR A 21 -10.75 11.08 2.43
C TYR A 21 -11.96 11.79 3.07
N ARG A 22 -12.95 12.21 2.28
CA ARG A 22 -14.18 12.83 2.81
C ARG A 22 -14.95 11.89 3.74
N ALA A 23 -15.01 10.61 3.41
CA ALA A 23 -15.64 9.60 4.27
C ALA A 23 -14.87 9.46 5.61
N LEU A 24 -13.54 9.43 5.55
CA LEU A 24 -12.69 9.38 6.74
C LEU A 24 -12.91 10.61 7.63
N VAL A 25 -12.91 11.83 7.06
CA VAL A 25 -13.19 13.07 7.80
C VAL A 25 -14.54 13.02 8.51
N ARG A 26 -15.58 12.52 7.84
CA ARG A 26 -16.92 12.38 8.45
C ARG A 26 -16.92 11.37 9.61
N ALA A 27 -16.27 10.22 9.44
CA ALA A 27 -16.18 9.21 10.49
C ALA A 27 -15.40 9.74 11.70
N THR A 28 -14.25 10.38 11.48
CA THR A 28 -13.43 10.99 12.54
C THR A 28 -14.21 12.04 13.32
N ARG A 29 -14.90 12.96 12.63
CA ARG A 29 -15.76 13.96 13.28
C ARG A 29 -16.93 13.34 14.02
N GLY A 30 -17.47 12.22 13.52
CA GLY A 30 -18.52 11.46 14.18
C GLY A 30 -18.12 10.89 15.54
N LEU A 31 -16.83 10.73 15.79
CA LEU A 31 -16.27 10.33 17.09
C LEU A 31 -15.91 11.54 17.98
N GLY A 32 -16.19 12.77 17.54
CA GLY A 32 -15.81 13.99 18.25
C GLY A 32 -14.33 14.37 18.10
N LEU A 33 -13.61 13.71 17.20
CA LEU A 33 -12.20 13.98 16.93
C LEU A 33 -12.03 15.11 15.90
N PRO A 34 -10.93 15.88 15.97
CA PRO A 34 -10.67 16.98 15.05
C PRO A 34 -10.47 16.50 13.60
N GLN A 35 -10.85 17.32 12.62
CA GLN A 35 -10.67 16.96 11.21
C GLN A 35 -9.20 16.86 10.82
N GLU A 36 -8.33 17.61 11.50
CA GLU A 36 -6.89 17.63 11.34
C GLU A 36 -6.31 16.24 11.60
N PHE A 37 -6.94 15.47 12.50
CA PHE A 37 -6.54 14.10 12.73
C PHE A 37 -6.85 13.20 11.53
N ALA A 38 -7.99 13.41 10.85
CA ALA A 38 -8.27 12.71 9.59
C ALA A 38 -7.27 13.09 8.48
N TYR A 39 -6.81 14.35 8.44
CA TYR A 39 -5.75 14.77 7.54
C TYR A 39 -4.45 14.01 7.79
N VAL A 40 -4.00 13.94 9.05
CA VAL A 40 -2.81 13.16 9.44
C VAL A 40 -2.97 11.68 9.07
N MET A 41 -4.10 11.05 9.45
CA MET A 41 -4.39 9.66 9.11
C MET A 41 -4.34 9.41 7.60
N SER A 42 -4.88 10.32 6.78
CA SER A 42 -4.86 10.19 5.33
C SER A 42 -3.43 10.17 4.74
N GLY A 43 -2.52 10.91 5.38
CA GLY A 43 -1.10 10.96 5.03
C GLY A 43 -0.36 9.65 5.32
N GLU A 44 -0.73 8.95 6.39
CA GLU A 44 -0.16 7.65 6.76
C GLU A 44 -0.76 6.49 5.96
N LEU A 45 -2.07 6.53 5.73
CA LEU A 45 -2.82 5.48 5.02
C LEU A 45 -2.54 5.45 3.52
N LYS A 46 -2.13 6.58 2.92
CA LYS A 46 -1.56 6.75 1.54
C LYS A 46 -2.36 6.18 0.36
N SER A 47 -3.50 5.53 0.59
CA SER A 47 -4.29 4.87 -0.44
C SER A 47 -5.78 4.95 -0.11
N ALA A 48 -6.62 5.00 -1.14
CA ALA A 48 -8.08 5.03 -0.98
C ALA A 48 -8.60 3.76 -0.26
N LYS A 49 -8.01 2.59 -0.56
CA LYS A 49 -8.34 1.32 0.10
C LYS A 49 -8.09 1.36 1.60
N ALA A 50 -6.91 1.81 2.04
CA ALA A 50 -6.57 1.90 3.45
C ALA A 50 -7.46 2.93 4.18
N MET A 51 -7.77 4.07 3.55
CA MET A 51 -8.70 5.05 4.11
C MET A 51 -10.12 4.48 4.28
N ARG A 52 -10.60 3.65 3.35
CA ARG A 52 -11.90 2.96 3.51
C ARG A 52 -11.88 1.93 4.62
N GLN A 53 -10.80 1.17 4.77
CA GLN A 53 -10.65 0.23 5.89
C GLN A 53 -10.69 0.98 7.22
N MET A 54 -9.92 2.07 7.34
CA MET A 54 -9.93 2.92 8.52
C MET A 54 -11.32 3.49 8.81
N THR A 55 -11.99 4.02 7.79
CA THR A 55 -13.37 4.55 7.93
C THR A 55 -14.33 3.47 8.43
N THR A 56 -14.23 2.25 7.90
CA THR A 56 -15.06 1.10 8.31
C THR A 56 -14.83 0.76 9.77
N TYR A 57 -13.57 0.73 10.21
CA TYR A 57 -13.23 0.51 11.62
C TYR A 57 -13.83 1.60 12.52
N LEU A 58 -13.59 2.88 12.22
CA LEU A 58 -14.12 3.99 13.03
C LEU A 58 -15.65 3.95 13.18
N MET A 59 -16.36 3.57 12.11
CA MET A 59 -17.81 3.49 12.12
C MET A 59 -18.36 2.26 12.87
N SER A 60 -17.66 1.13 12.80
CA SER A 60 -18.13 -0.15 13.35
C SER A 60 -17.65 -0.37 14.79
N ALA A 61 -16.36 -0.22 15.05
CA ALA A 61 -15.75 -0.45 16.36
C ALA A 61 -16.02 0.71 17.33
N ARG A 62 -16.14 1.94 16.81
CA ARG A 62 -16.30 3.18 17.61
C ARG A 62 -15.30 3.25 18.78
N PRO A 63 -14.00 3.38 18.47
CA PRO A 63 -12.95 3.37 19.48
C PRO A 63 -13.17 4.45 20.54
N GLY A 64 -12.86 4.10 21.79
CA GLY A 64 -13.08 4.95 22.96
C GLY A 64 -11.95 5.96 23.21
N SER A 65 -10.81 5.77 22.55
CA SER A 65 -9.62 6.59 22.72
C SER A 65 -8.91 6.88 21.39
N VAL A 66 -8.03 7.89 21.41
CA VAL A 66 -7.21 8.22 20.23
C VAL A 66 -6.16 7.14 19.99
N GLU A 67 -5.67 6.51 21.05
CA GLU A 67 -4.71 5.41 21.00
C GLU A 67 -5.26 4.22 20.21
N GLU A 68 -6.50 3.80 20.46
CA GLU A 68 -7.17 2.73 19.71
C GLU A 68 -7.35 3.08 18.21
N VAL A 69 -7.50 4.37 17.90
CA VAL A 69 -7.56 4.85 16.51
C VAL A 69 -6.19 4.75 15.85
N VAL A 70 -5.13 5.19 16.54
CA VAL A 70 -3.75 5.16 16.04
C VAL A 70 -3.26 3.72 15.88
N ASP A 71 -3.54 2.84 16.84
CA ASP A 71 -3.15 1.44 16.80
C ASP A 71 -3.72 0.72 15.57
N GLU A 72 -5.02 0.89 15.30
CA GLU A 72 -5.63 0.31 14.09
C GLU A 72 -5.06 0.93 12.82
N MET A 73 -4.85 2.25 12.79
CA MET A 73 -4.23 2.90 11.63
C MET A 73 -2.85 2.29 11.33
N LEU A 74 -2.02 2.07 12.35
CA LEU A 74 -0.71 1.45 12.19
C LEU A 74 -0.83 -0.01 11.74
N ALA A 75 -1.79 -0.77 12.25
CA ALA A 75 -2.05 -2.14 11.80
C ALA A 75 -2.43 -2.18 10.30
N ILE A 76 -3.28 -1.27 9.83
CA ILE A 76 -3.65 -1.15 8.42
C ILE A 76 -2.42 -0.77 7.57
N VAL A 77 -1.61 0.18 8.03
CA VAL A 77 -0.37 0.61 7.34
C VAL A 77 0.63 -0.54 7.22
N GLN A 78 0.82 -1.30 8.29
CA GLN A 78 1.71 -2.47 8.29
C GLN A 78 1.23 -3.53 7.31
N ASN A 79 -0.04 -3.92 7.37
CA ASN A 79 -0.60 -4.93 6.46
C ASN A 79 -0.46 -4.51 4.98
N ARG A 80 -0.71 -3.23 4.68
CA ARG A 80 -0.49 -2.67 3.34
C ARG A 80 0.97 -2.80 2.90
N ASN A 81 1.92 -2.42 3.75
CA ASN A 81 3.35 -2.49 3.43
C ASN A 81 3.82 -3.93 3.24
N THR A 82 3.38 -4.86 4.09
CA THR A 82 3.70 -6.28 3.96
C THR A 82 3.20 -6.84 2.62
N TRP A 83 2.00 -6.46 2.18
CA TRP A 83 1.50 -6.86 0.87
C TRP A 83 2.34 -6.29 -0.27
N ILE A 84 2.70 -4.99 -0.22
CA ILE A 84 3.56 -4.36 -1.23
C ILE A 84 4.92 -5.06 -1.30
N GLU A 85 5.54 -5.33 -0.15
CA GLU A 85 6.82 -6.03 -0.09
C GLU A 85 6.73 -7.45 -0.66
N HIS A 86 5.66 -8.19 -0.35
CA HIS A 86 5.44 -9.52 -0.92
C HIS A 86 5.36 -9.46 -2.45
N GLN A 87 4.60 -8.51 -2.99
CA GLN A 87 4.48 -8.32 -4.44
C GLN A 87 5.83 -7.96 -5.09
N MET A 88 6.64 -7.12 -4.45
CA MET A 88 7.99 -6.80 -4.93
C MET A 88 8.91 -8.03 -4.93
N ARG A 89 8.84 -8.86 -3.88
CA ARG A 89 9.62 -10.12 -3.79
C ARG A 89 9.20 -11.11 -4.86
N GLU A 90 7.90 -11.29 -5.09
CA GLU A 90 7.39 -12.16 -6.16
C GLU A 90 7.87 -11.69 -7.54
N GLN A 91 7.80 -10.39 -7.84
CA GLN A 91 8.28 -9.86 -9.11
C GLN A 91 9.79 -10.04 -9.28
N SER A 92 10.57 -9.80 -8.23
CA SER A 92 12.02 -10.04 -8.26
C SER A 92 12.34 -11.51 -8.50
N ASN A 93 11.68 -12.41 -7.78
CA ASN A 93 11.85 -13.86 -7.93
C ASN A 93 11.43 -14.32 -9.33
N ALA A 94 10.31 -13.85 -9.86
CA ALA A 94 9.85 -14.19 -11.21
C ALA A 94 10.87 -13.79 -12.29
N ARG A 95 11.53 -12.64 -12.13
CA ARG A 95 12.61 -12.21 -13.05
C ARG A 95 13.84 -13.10 -12.96
N ILE A 96 14.25 -13.50 -11.75
CA ILE A 96 15.38 -14.42 -11.54
C ILE A 96 15.05 -15.81 -12.09
N THR A 97 13.85 -16.34 -11.81
CA THR A 97 13.39 -17.63 -12.32
C THR A 97 13.30 -17.63 -13.84
N ALA A 98 12.76 -16.56 -14.45
CA ALA A 98 12.73 -16.42 -15.91
C ALA A 98 14.14 -16.37 -16.52
N TRP A 99 15.09 -15.69 -15.86
CA TRP A 99 16.49 -15.68 -16.29
C TRP A 99 17.18 -17.04 -16.17
N TYR A 100 16.87 -17.81 -15.11
CA TYR A 100 17.42 -19.15 -14.87
C TYR A 100 16.87 -20.18 -15.85
N ASN A 101 15.56 -20.10 -16.17
CA ASN A 101 14.84 -21.03 -17.04
C ASN A 101 14.89 -20.65 -18.53
N ARG A 102 15.76 -19.72 -18.94
CA ARG A 102 15.87 -19.33 -20.34
C ARG A 102 16.52 -20.45 -21.17
N PRO A 103 16.00 -20.77 -22.36
CA PRO A 103 16.48 -21.89 -23.18
C PRO A 103 17.88 -21.67 -23.77
N ASP A 104 18.33 -20.42 -23.86
CA ASP A 104 19.64 -19.98 -24.36
C ASP A 104 20.70 -19.86 -23.26
N ARG A 105 20.43 -20.35 -22.04
CA ARG A 105 21.42 -20.34 -20.98
C ARG A 105 22.60 -21.25 -21.39
N PRO A 106 23.84 -20.77 -21.37
CA PRO A 106 25.00 -21.64 -21.49
C PRO A 106 24.89 -22.73 -20.43
N ARG A 107 24.94 -24.01 -20.84
CA ARG A 107 25.20 -25.08 -19.88
C ARG A 107 26.60 -24.79 -19.34
N GLU A 108 26.66 -24.27 -18.12
CA GLU A 108 27.89 -24.27 -17.35
C GLU A 108 28.02 -25.69 -16.79
N ASP A 109 28.76 -26.50 -17.54
CA ASP A 109 29.28 -27.82 -17.22
C ASP A 109 30.37 -27.76 -16.15
N PHE A 110 30.10 -27.08 -15.02
CA PHE A 110 31.02 -27.05 -13.86
C PHE A 110 30.80 -28.22 -12.89
N ASP A 111 29.87 -29.13 -13.19
CA ASP A 111 29.64 -30.39 -12.46
C ASP A 111 30.21 -31.58 -13.24
N ASP A 112 31.21 -31.38 -14.11
CA ASP A 112 31.99 -32.49 -14.64
C ASP A 112 32.98 -32.94 -13.56
N PRO A 113 32.88 -34.18 -13.01
CA PRO A 113 33.78 -34.65 -11.96
C PRO A 113 35.27 -34.68 -12.38
N GLU A 114 35.60 -34.43 -13.65
CA GLU A 114 36.97 -34.28 -14.14
C GLU A 114 37.61 -32.91 -13.84
N ASP A 115 36.84 -31.89 -13.44
CA ASP A 115 37.36 -30.54 -13.13
C ASP A 115 37.83 -30.37 -11.66
N ILE A 116 37.75 -31.43 -10.84
CA ILE A 116 38.19 -31.45 -9.42
C ILE A 116 39.41 -32.36 -9.20
N LEU A 117 40.33 -32.44 -10.17
CA LEU A 117 41.64 -33.11 -10.01
C LEU A 117 42.83 -32.17 -10.30
#